data_AF-A0A7L1T9F3-F1
#
_entry.id   AF-A0A7L1T9F3-F1
#
_cell.length_a   1.000
_cell.length_b   1.000
_cell.length_c   1.000
_cell.angle_alpha   90.00
_cell.angle_beta   90.00
_cell.angle_gamma   90.00
#
_symmetry.space_group_name_H-M   'P 1'
#
loop_
_entity.id
_entity.type
_entity.pdbx_description
1 polymer ?
#
loop_
_entity_poly.entity_id
_entity_poly.type
_entity_poly.pdbx_seq_one_letter_code
_entity_poly.pdbx_strand_id
1 'polypeptide(L)'
;LWLLAEAALASRVRTRRELAPGLYEHGVYDASGSYCQRGDVCCHGRDDGCTVPYHDTLCYCDLFCNRTISDCCPDFWEYCLGIPAPFPKAPGCARAGRSYPTGATYRENCNLCTCGPGGQWQCEDHACLMDRELIDAINRGNYGWRAANYSQFWGMTLEDGIRYRLGTFRPSPTVMNMNEMHVNMDSNEVLPRHFDAAAKWPGMIHQPLDQGNCAGSWAFSTAAVASDRISIHSMGHMTPALSPQNLLSCDTRNQRGCSGGRLDGAWWYLRRRGVVTDECYPFTSQESQPAAQPCMMHSRSTGRGKRQATARCPNPQTHANEIYQSTPAYRLSSSEKEIMKELLENGPVQAILEVHEDFFMYKSGIYRHTPVAEGKGPKHQRHGTHSVKITGWGEEQLPDGQTQKYWTAANSWGTAWGEGGHFRIARGINECEVETFVVGVWGRVSMEDMAHK
;
A
#
# COMPACT_ATOMS: atom_id res chain seq x y z
N LEU A 1 50.24 18.69 -48.58
CA LEU A 1 51.50 19.01 -47.89
C LEU A 1 51.17 19.12 -46.41
N TRP A 2 51.70 18.18 -45.60
CA TRP A 2 51.58 18.07 -44.13
C TRP A 2 50.16 17.68 -43.64
N LEU A 3 49.88 16.62 -42.89
CA LEU A 3 50.68 15.83 -41.94
C LEU A 3 50.27 14.35 -41.91
N LEU A 4 51.20 13.57 -41.37
CA LEU A 4 51.32 12.12 -41.28
C LEU A 4 50.23 11.43 -40.43
N ALA A 5 49.77 10.28 -40.91
CA ALA A 5 49.09 9.28 -40.11
C ALA A 5 50.12 8.23 -39.68
N GLU A 6 50.42 8.16 -38.38
CA GLU A 6 51.12 7.02 -37.78
C GLU A 6 50.10 6.11 -37.10
N ALA A 7 50.06 4.88 -37.58
CA ALA A 7 49.32 3.77 -36.99
C ALA A 7 50.08 3.25 -35.76
N ALA A 8 49.49 3.43 -34.57
CA ALA A 8 49.99 2.82 -33.35
C ALA A 8 49.28 1.48 -33.07
N LEU A 9 50.08 0.44 -32.86
CA LEU A 9 49.69 -0.91 -32.48
C LEU A 9 48.81 -0.91 -31.21
N ALA A 10 47.76 -1.72 -31.26
CA ALA A 10 46.87 -1.99 -30.14
C ALA A 10 47.59 -2.73 -29.00
N SER A 11 47.77 -2.07 -27.85
CA SER A 11 47.93 -2.73 -26.56
C SER A 11 46.61 -2.55 -25.77
N ARG A 12 45.98 -3.68 -25.41
CA ARG A 12 44.74 -3.69 -24.63
C ARG A 12 45.03 -3.30 -23.18
N VAL A 13 44.73 -2.05 -22.82
CA VAL A 13 44.65 -1.59 -21.43
C VAL A 13 43.18 -1.61 -20.99
N ARG A 14 42.89 -2.33 -19.90
CA ARG A 14 41.58 -2.41 -19.24
C ARG A 14 41.13 -1.03 -18.75
N THR A 15 39.95 -0.59 -19.18
CA THR A 15 39.24 0.58 -18.63
C THR A 15 38.16 0.15 -17.63
N ARG A 16 37.93 1.04 -16.68
CA ARG A 16 37.12 0.92 -15.45
C ARG A 16 35.68 1.38 -15.72
N ARG A 17 34.70 0.73 -15.05
CA ARG A 17 33.22 0.96 -15.03
C ARG A 17 32.49 0.43 -16.29
N GLU A 18 31.39 -0.29 -16.20
CA GLU A 18 30.23 -0.19 -15.30
C GLU A 18 29.71 -1.59 -14.90
N LEU A 19 29.42 -1.79 -13.62
CA LEU A 19 28.56 -2.88 -13.14
C LEU A 19 27.39 -2.25 -12.37
N ALA A 20 26.20 -2.81 -12.59
CA ALA A 20 24.89 -2.22 -12.34
C ALA A 20 24.62 -1.84 -10.86
N PRO A 21 23.82 -0.79 -10.61
CA PRO A 21 23.41 -0.40 -9.27
C PRO A 21 22.20 -1.24 -8.82
N GLY A 22 22.39 -2.13 -7.84
CA GLY A 22 21.26 -2.92 -7.33
C GLY A 22 21.55 -3.87 -6.17
N LEU A 23 22.68 -3.73 -5.47
CA LEU A 23 23.05 -4.65 -4.39
C LEU A 23 23.46 -3.96 -3.07
N TYR A 24 23.22 -2.65 -2.94
CA TYR A 24 23.59 -1.87 -1.74
C TYR A 24 22.42 -1.44 -0.85
N GLU A 25 21.18 -1.88 -1.09
CA GLU A 25 20.02 -1.46 -0.28
C GLU A 25 19.65 -2.35 0.92
N HIS A 26 20.39 -3.44 1.17
CA HIS A 26 20.15 -4.29 2.34
C HIS A 26 21.45 -4.51 3.12
N GLY A 27 21.59 -3.75 4.20
CA GLY A 27 22.79 -3.67 5.01
C GLY A 27 23.17 -4.96 5.72
N VAL A 28 24.49 -5.12 5.91
CA VAL A 28 25.14 -5.39 7.19
C VAL A 28 26.54 -4.76 7.08
N TYR A 29 26.71 -3.53 7.58
CA TYR A 29 28.03 -2.89 7.69
C TYR A 29 28.71 -3.36 8.97
N ASP A 30 29.28 -4.56 8.93
CA ASP A 30 29.99 -5.15 10.05
C ASP A 30 31.49 -4.92 9.92
N ALA A 31 31.97 -3.68 10.10
CA ALA A 31 33.41 -3.42 10.26
C ALA A 31 33.99 -4.01 11.58
N SER A 32 33.28 -4.97 12.18
CA SER A 32 33.62 -5.81 13.34
C SER A 32 33.27 -7.30 13.11
N GLY A 33 33.17 -7.72 11.84
CA GLY A 33 32.68 -9.05 11.48
C GLY A 33 33.67 -10.18 11.70
N SER A 34 33.12 -11.39 11.82
CA SER A 34 33.82 -12.66 11.94
C SER A 34 34.20 -13.22 10.55
N TYR A 35 35.13 -12.54 9.86
CA TYR A 35 35.51 -12.84 8.48
C TYR A 35 36.38 -14.08 8.35
N CYS A 36 37.53 -14.12 9.04
CA CYS A 36 38.40 -15.30 9.08
C CYS A 36 37.68 -16.50 9.67
N GLN A 37 36.84 -16.28 10.68
CA GLN A 37 36.03 -17.32 11.29
C GLN A 37 34.97 -17.90 10.33
N ARG A 38 34.27 -17.07 9.55
CA ARG A 38 33.26 -17.56 8.60
C ARG A 38 33.88 -18.29 7.41
N GLY A 39 35.06 -17.85 6.98
CA GLY A 39 35.83 -18.56 5.95
C GLY A 39 36.51 -19.82 6.48
N ASP A 40 36.61 -19.97 7.80
CA ASP A 40 37.49 -20.92 8.48
C ASP A 40 38.92 -20.92 7.90
N VAL A 41 39.45 -19.71 7.70
CA VAL A 41 40.76 -19.51 7.05
C VAL A 41 41.69 -18.82 8.03
N CYS A 42 42.76 -19.51 8.44
CA CYS A 42 43.90 -18.95 9.17
C CYS A 42 45.19 -19.57 8.66
N CYS A 43 46.05 -18.80 7.99
CA CYS A 43 47.23 -19.34 7.33
C CYS A 43 48.52 -19.14 8.12
N HIS A 44 49.35 -20.19 8.19
CA HIS A 44 50.57 -20.23 9.00
C HIS A 44 51.75 -19.42 8.45
N GLY A 45 51.60 -18.79 7.27
CA GLY A 45 52.61 -17.93 6.66
C GLY A 45 51.92 -16.91 5.75
N ARG A 46 52.70 -16.05 5.07
CA ARG A 46 52.14 -15.14 4.07
C ARG A 46 51.58 -15.96 2.92
N ASP A 47 50.31 -15.78 2.63
CA ASP A 47 49.61 -16.47 1.55
C ASP A 47 48.62 -15.50 0.92
N ASP A 48 48.95 -15.03 -0.29
CA ASP A 48 48.14 -14.04 -1.00
C ASP A 48 46.75 -14.62 -1.40
N GLY A 49 46.56 -15.94 -1.33
CA GLY A 49 45.27 -16.62 -1.49
C GLY A 49 44.45 -16.73 -0.20
N CYS A 50 45.06 -16.43 0.95
CA CYS A 50 44.45 -16.49 2.28
C CYS A 50 43.63 -15.24 2.58
N THR A 51 42.60 -15.04 1.76
CA THR A 51 41.76 -13.84 1.76
C THR A 51 40.29 -14.18 1.87
N VAL A 52 39.53 -13.22 2.40
CA VAL A 52 38.07 -13.27 2.42
C VAL A 52 37.51 -11.93 1.94
N PRO A 53 36.30 -11.92 1.35
CA PRO A 53 35.65 -10.69 0.92
C PRO A 53 35.40 -9.73 2.11
N TYR A 54 35.79 -8.47 1.95
CA TYR A 54 35.60 -7.38 2.92
C TYR A 54 35.21 -6.09 2.18
N HIS A 55 33.95 -5.66 2.32
CA HIS A 55 33.36 -4.59 1.50
C HIS A 55 33.56 -4.85 -0.02
N ASP A 56 34.08 -3.87 -0.77
CA ASP A 56 34.43 -3.98 -2.19
C ASP A 56 35.87 -4.52 -2.42
N THR A 57 36.52 -5.00 -1.36
CA THR A 57 37.92 -5.46 -1.40
C THR A 57 38.07 -6.85 -0.78
N LEU A 58 39.32 -7.33 -0.74
CA LEU A 58 39.71 -8.52 0.01
C LEU A 58 40.40 -8.08 1.29
N CYS A 59 40.23 -8.84 2.37
CA CYS A 59 41.07 -8.77 3.55
C CYS A 59 41.81 -10.10 3.75
N TYR A 60 42.95 -10.08 4.44
CA TYR A 60 43.84 -11.22 4.64
C TYR A 60 43.68 -11.83 6.05
N CYS A 61 43.75 -13.15 6.13
CA CYS A 61 43.70 -13.96 7.35
C CYS A 61 45.01 -14.71 7.63
N ASP A 62 46.13 -14.16 7.20
CA ASP A 62 47.43 -14.83 7.22
C ASP A 62 48.38 -14.22 8.26
N LEU A 63 49.46 -14.93 8.60
CA LEU A 63 50.42 -14.47 9.62
C LEU A 63 51.18 -13.19 9.25
N PHE A 64 51.07 -12.68 8.02
CA PHE A 64 51.61 -11.37 7.64
C PHE A 64 50.87 -10.24 8.38
N CYS A 65 49.59 -10.47 8.71
CA CYS A 65 48.80 -9.56 9.53
C CYS A 65 49.37 -9.30 10.92
N ASN A 66 50.18 -10.21 11.46
CA ASN A 66 50.90 -9.98 12.71
C ASN A 66 51.98 -8.87 12.61
N ARG A 67 52.32 -8.41 11.40
CA ARG A 67 53.35 -7.40 11.13
C ARG A 67 52.83 -6.12 10.47
N THR A 68 51.78 -6.22 9.65
CA THR A 68 51.18 -5.12 8.88
C THR A 68 49.66 -5.15 8.99
N ILE A 69 49.01 -3.99 9.03
CA ILE A 69 47.59 -3.89 9.44
C ILE A 69 46.68 -3.38 8.32
N SER A 70 47.25 -2.87 7.21
CA SER A 70 46.49 -2.17 6.17
C SER A 70 45.40 -3.01 5.52
N ASP A 71 45.64 -4.32 5.36
CA ASP A 71 44.80 -5.19 4.53
C ASP A 71 44.23 -6.39 5.30
N CYS A 72 44.33 -6.37 6.63
CA CYS A 72 44.01 -7.51 7.47
C CYS A 72 42.54 -7.55 7.86
N CYS A 73 42.00 -8.76 7.96
CA CYS A 73 40.63 -8.93 8.39
C CYS A 73 40.43 -8.48 9.84
N PRO A 74 39.30 -7.83 10.16
CA PRO A 74 39.02 -7.30 11.49
C PRO A 74 39.12 -8.32 12.64
N ASP A 75 38.84 -9.61 12.39
CA ASP A 75 38.87 -10.69 13.38
C ASP A 75 40.16 -11.52 13.40
N PHE A 76 41.19 -11.20 12.59
CA PHE A 76 42.42 -12.02 12.49
C PHE A 76 43.11 -12.23 13.85
N TRP A 77 43.26 -11.19 14.67
CA TRP A 77 43.96 -11.28 15.95
C TRP A 77 43.20 -12.12 16.96
N GLU A 78 41.88 -11.94 17.05
CA GLU A 78 41.04 -12.66 18.01
C GLU A 78 40.80 -14.10 17.58
N TYR A 79 40.57 -14.37 16.29
CA TYR A 79 40.29 -15.71 15.76
C TYR A 79 41.54 -16.52 15.45
N CYS A 80 42.47 -15.98 14.65
CA CYS A 80 43.64 -16.74 14.17
C CYS A 80 44.81 -16.75 15.17
N LEU A 81 44.96 -15.70 15.99
CA LEU A 81 46.05 -15.62 16.98
C LEU A 81 45.59 -15.83 18.42
N GLY A 82 44.28 -15.76 18.71
CA GLY A 82 43.74 -15.90 20.06
C GLY A 82 44.20 -14.78 21.02
N ILE A 83 44.61 -13.62 20.49
CA ILE A 83 45.10 -12.48 21.26
C ILE A 83 44.23 -11.24 21.00
N PRO A 84 44.08 -10.32 21.97
CA PRO A 84 43.41 -9.06 21.72
C PRO A 84 44.13 -8.26 20.63
N ALA A 85 43.37 -7.65 19.72
CA ALA A 85 43.93 -6.83 18.66
C ALA A 85 44.79 -5.68 19.23
N PRO A 86 45.93 -5.34 18.61
CA PRO A 86 46.86 -4.32 19.08
C PRO A 86 46.31 -2.89 18.99
N PHE A 87 45.17 -2.71 18.33
CA PHE A 87 44.42 -1.45 18.29
C PHE A 87 43.24 -1.57 19.25
N PRO A 88 43.00 -0.59 20.14
CA PRO A 88 41.76 -0.55 20.89
C PRO A 88 40.61 -0.60 19.89
N LYS A 89 39.63 -1.49 20.12
CA LYS A 89 38.35 -1.45 19.38
C LYS A 89 37.88 0.00 19.44
N ALA A 90 37.80 0.66 18.29
CA ALA A 90 37.36 2.05 18.22
C ALA A 90 36.07 2.17 19.05
N PRO A 91 35.88 3.25 19.82
CA PRO A 91 34.66 3.42 20.61
C PRO A 91 33.46 3.14 19.71
N GLY A 92 32.70 2.13 20.12
CA GLY A 92 31.66 1.53 19.32
C GLY A 92 30.37 1.51 20.12
N CYS A 93 29.27 1.25 19.44
CA CYS A 93 27.96 1.18 20.06
C CYS A 93 27.65 -0.28 20.38
N ALA A 94 27.09 -0.55 21.55
CA ALA A 94 26.62 -1.88 21.90
C ALA A 94 25.13 -2.03 21.53
N ARG A 95 24.73 -3.19 21.00
CA ARG A 95 23.32 -3.56 20.82
C ARG A 95 23.14 -5.07 20.83
N ALA A 96 22.15 -5.55 21.57
CA ALA A 96 21.81 -6.98 21.68
C ALA A 96 23.02 -7.90 21.98
N GLY A 97 23.94 -7.44 22.85
CA GLY A 97 25.15 -8.17 23.21
C GLY A 97 26.28 -8.16 22.16
N ARG A 98 26.12 -7.44 21.05
CA ARG A 98 27.14 -7.25 20.00
C ARG A 98 27.69 -5.82 20.05
N SER A 99 28.96 -5.66 19.68
CA SER A 99 29.62 -4.36 19.56
C SER A 99 29.72 -3.95 18.09
N TYR A 100 29.42 -2.70 17.80
CA TYR A 100 29.39 -2.13 16.44
C TYR A 100 30.38 -0.97 16.34
N PRO A 101 31.16 -0.84 15.25
CA PRO A 101 32.09 0.25 15.08
C PRO A 101 31.37 1.59 14.88
N THR A 102 32.06 2.71 15.15
CA THR A 102 31.57 4.05 14.78
C THR A 102 31.25 4.10 13.28
N GLY A 103 30.11 4.68 12.92
CA GLY A 103 29.60 4.74 11.55
C GLY A 103 28.79 3.51 11.12
N ALA A 104 28.78 2.43 11.90
CA ALA A 104 27.89 1.31 11.64
C ALA A 104 26.43 1.77 11.71
N THR A 105 25.60 1.23 10.81
CA THR A 105 24.18 1.53 10.78
C THR A 105 23.34 0.28 10.96
N TYR A 106 22.15 0.47 11.53
CA TYR A 106 21.08 -0.51 11.44
C TYR A 106 19.76 0.23 11.22
N ARG A 107 18.78 -0.48 10.67
CA ARG A 107 17.41 0.02 10.56
C ARG A 107 16.53 -0.64 11.61
N GLU A 108 15.84 0.16 12.40
CA GLU A 108 14.81 -0.27 13.33
C GLU A 108 13.47 0.26 12.84
N ASN A 109 12.68 -0.66 12.28
CA ASN A 109 11.45 -0.32 11.58
C ASN A 109 11.70 0.75 10.49
N CYS A 110 11.12 1.93 10.61
CA CYS A 110 11.30 3.02 9.65
C CYS A 110 12.52 3.91 9.92
N ASN A 111 13.14 3.80 11.10
CA ASN A 111 14.21 4.69 11.54
C ASN A 111 15.60 4.08 11.28
N LEU A 112 16.49 4.85 10.66
CA LEU A 112 17.91 4.51 10.54
C LEU A 112 18.66 4.99 11.79
N CYS A 113 19.43 4.09 12.38
CA CYS A 113 20.31 4.38 13.51
C CYS A 113 21.77 4.25 13.08
N THR A 114 22.56 5.27 13.39
CA THR A 114 24.00 5.32 13.09
C THR A 114 24.80 5.39 14.39
N CYS A 115 25.86 4.59 14.50
CA CYS A 115 26.71 4.61 15.67
C CYS A 115 27.58 5.87 15.67
N GLY A 116 27.37 6.75 16.65
CA GLY A 116 28.14 7.97 16.80
C GLY A 116 29.53 7.74 17.40
N PRO A 117 30.46 8.70 17.23
CA PRO A 117 31.83 8.60 17.75
C PRO A 117 31.93 8.50 19.28
N GLY A 118 30.86 8.83 20.01
CA GLY A 118 30.76 8.69 21.46
C GLY A 118 30.25 7.32 21.94
N GLY A 119 30.13 6.32 21.07
CA GLY A 119 29.58 4.99 21.42
C GLY A 119 28.06 4.99 21.68
N GLN A 120 27.36 6.05 21.29
CA GLN A 120 25.91 6.18 21.39
C GLN A 120 25.27 6.08 20.02
N TRP A 121 24.14 5.38 19.94
CA TRP A 121 23.32 5.32 18.74
C TRP A 121 22.60 6.65 18.51
N GLN A 122 22.75 7.19 17.31
CA GLN A 122 21.99 8.34 16.83
C GLN A 122 20.95 7.82 15.85
N CYS A 123 19.70 7.81 16.28
CA CYS A 123 18.58 7.30 15.50
C CYS A 123 17.74 8.45 14.94
N GLU A 124 17.25 8.26 13.72
CA GLU A 124 16.09 8.98 13.23
C GLU A 124 14.90 8.77 14.18
N ASP A 125 14.01 9.77 14.20
CA ASP A 125 12.86 9.81 15.11
C ASP A 125 11.58 10.10 14.31
N HIS A 126 11.40 9.35 13.22
CA HIS A 126 10.17 9.35 12.44
C HIS A 126 9.10 8.52 13.15
N ALA A 127 7.85 8.97 13.06
CA ALA A 127 6.69 8.15 13.42
C ALA A 127 6.58 7.03 12.39
N CYS A 128 6.75 5.78 12.81
CA CYS A 128 6.59 4.63 11.93
C CYS A 128 5.12 4.26 11.79
N LEU A 129 4.72 3.79 10.60
CA LEU A 129 3.33 3.41 10.33
C LEU A 129 2.88 2.24 11.21
N MET A 130 3.75 1.24 11.35
CA MET A 130 3.57 0.14 12.29
C MET A 130 4.25 0.48 13.60
N ASP A 131 3.50 0.92 14.61
CA ASP A 131 4.02 1.29 15.93
C ASP A 131 3.67 0.21 16.96
N ARG A 132 4.70 -0.47 17.48
CA ARG A 132 4.51 -1.58 18.44
C ARG A 132 3.85 -1.11 19.74
N GLU A 133 4.20 0.07 20.23
CA GLU A 133 3.63 0.59 21.48
C GLU A 133 2.15 0.93 21.31
N LEU A 134 1.76 1.48 20.15
CA LEU A 134 0.36 1.72 19.83
C LEU A 134 -0.42 0.41 19.67
N ILE A 135 0.13 -0.58 18.97
CA ILE A 135 -0.47 -1.92 18.86
C ILE A 135 -0.71 -2.53 20.25
N ASP A 136 0.31 -2.49 21.10
CA ASP A 136 0.24 -3.02 22.47
C ASP A 136 -0.77 -2.23 23.32
N ALA A 137 -0.84 -0.90 23.17
CA ALA A 137 -1.80 -0.04 23.87
C ALA A 137 -3.26 -0.33 23.45
N ILE A 138 -3.53 -0.46 22.16
CA ILE A 138 -4.85 -0.80 21.62
C ILE A 138 -5.29 -2.18 22.11
N ASN A 139 -4.39 -3.17 22.05
CA ASN A 139 -4.71 -4.54 22.43
C ASN A 139 -4.87 -4.74 23.95
N ARG A 140 -4.17 -3.95 24.77
CA ARG A 140 -4.41 -3.90 26.23
C ARG A 140 -5.70 -3.17 26.59
N GLY A 141 -6.12 -2.22 25.76
CA GLY A 141 -7.37 -1.48 25.94
C GLY A 141 -8.62 -2.31 25.61
N ASN A 142 -9.76 -1.83 26.11
CA ASN A 142 -11.07 -2.39 25.79
C ASN A 142 -11.81 -1.48 24.79
N TYR A 143 -11.28 -1.36 23.58
CA TYR A 143 -11.82 -0.47 22.54
C TYR A 143 -12.80 -1.16 21.57
N GLY A 144 -13.03 -2.47 21.70
CA GLY A 144 -13.92 -3.23 20.81
C GLY A 144 -13.26 -3.74 19.52
N TRP A 145 -11.98 -3.45 19.31
CA TRP A 145 -11.19 -3.93 18.18
C TRP A 145 -9.76 -4.27 18.57
N ARG A 146 -9.04 -4.92 17.65
CA ARG A 146 -7.66 -5.39 17.83
C ARG A 146 -6.76 -4.90 16.72
N ALA A 147 -5.52 -4.61 17.10
CA ALA A 147 -4.47 -4.16 16.20
C ALA A 147 -3.44 -5.26 15.93
N ALA A 148 -2.83 -5.26 14.75
CA ALA A 148 -1.76 -6.16 14.38
C ALA A 148 -0.70 -5.46 13.52
N ASN A 149 0.46 -6.09 13.43
CA ASN A 149 1.53 -5.67 12.53
C ASN A 149 1.35 -6.29 11.15
N TYR A 150 1.73 -5.55 10.10
CA TYR A 150 1.66 -5.96 8.72
C TYR A 150 3.01 -5.79 8.03
N SER A 151 3.55 -6.87 7.46
CA SER A 151 4.84 -6.84 6.77
C SER A 151 4.87 -5.84 5.61
N GLN A 152 3.75 -5.70 4.89
CA GLN A 152 3.59 -4.73 3.80
C GLN A 152 3.69 -3.25 4.22
N PHE A 153 3.60 -2.98 5.53
CA PHE A 153 3.71 -1.63 6.11
C PHE A 153 4.98 -1.47 6.97
N TRP A 154 5.74 -2.54 7.17
CA TRP A 154 6.96 -2.50 7.98
C TRP A 154 8.04 -1.67 7.29
N GLY A 155 8.67 -0.77 8.04
CA GLY A 155 9.68 0.14 7.49
C GLY A 155 9.14 1.41 6.85
N MET A 156 7.81 1.57 6.72
CA MET A 156 7.19 2.80 6.25
C MET A 156 7.04 3.81 7.40
N THR A 157 7.21 5.09 7.10
CA THR A 157 6.80 6.15 8.02
C THR A 157 5.28 6.32 7.98
N LEU A 158 4.70 6.93 9.02
CA LEU A 158 3.29 7.31 9.06
C LEU A 158 2.93 8.25 7.90
N GLU A 159 3.87 9.14 7.54
CA GLU A 159 3.72 10.03 6.40
C GLU A 159 3.68 9.27 5.07
N ASP A 160 4.52 8.25 4.89
CA ASP A 160 4.45 7.36 3.72
C ASP A 160 3.11 6.63 3.65
N GLY A 161 2.63 6.11 4.79
CA GLY A 161 1.33 5.46 4.88
C GLY A 161 0.20 6.38 4.41
N ILE A 162 0.17 7.62 4.92
CA ILE A 162 -0.81 8.62 4.51
C ILE A 162 -0.67 8.95 3.02
N ARG A 163 0.56 9.21 2.57
CA ARG A 163 0.85 9.60 1.19
C ARG A 163 0.47 8.53 0.18
N TYR A 164 0.75 7.27 0.47
CA TYR A 164 0.59 6.19 -0.50
C TYR A 164 -0.72 5.43 -0.36
N ARG A 165 -1.32 5.38 0.84
CA ARG A 165 -2.56 4.62 1.05
C ARG A 165 -3.80 5.49 1.04
N LEU A 166 -3.70 6.79 1.38
CA LEU A 166 -4.84 7.71 1.47
C LEU A 166 -4.87 8.65 0.27
N GLY A 167 -5.61 8.22 -0.76
CA GLY A 167 -5.61 8.86 -2.08
C GLY A 167 -6.85 9.66 -2.43
N THR A 168 -7.81 9.79 -1.52
CA THR A 168 -9.09 10.43 -1.86
C THR A 168 -9.06 11.88 -1.42
N PHE A 169 -9.26 12.81 -2.34
CA PHE A 169 -9.43 14.22 -1.97
C PHE A 169 -10.83 14.45 -1.42
N ARG A 170 -10.92 15.21 -0.31
CA ARG A 170 -12.21 15.62 0.25
C ARG A 170 -13.05 16.31 -0.84
N PRO A 171 -14.34 15.98 -0.98
CA PRO A 171 -15.19 16.63 -1.96
C PRO A 171 -15.29 18.14 -1.69
N SER A 172 -15.37 18.93 -2.75
CA SER A 172 -15.57 20.38 -2.61
C SER A 172 -16.92 20.70 -1.97
N PRO A 173 -17.11 21.87 -1.33
CA PRO A 173 -18.38 22.25 -0.72
C PRO A 173 -19.59 22.12 -1.66
N THR A 174 -19.43 22.42 -2.96
CA THR A 174 -20.50 22.24 -3.95
C THR A 174 -20.90 20.78 -4.15
N VAL A 175 -19.95 19.84 -4.05
CA VAL A 175 -20.21 18.39 -4.16
C VAL A 175 -20.81 17.86 -2.86
N MET A 176 -20.33 18.35 -1.71
CA MET A 176 -20.92 18.08 -0.41
C MET A 176 -22.33 18.68 -0.24
N ASN A 177 -22.73 19.63 -1.08
CA ASN A 177 -24.07 20.22 -1.07
C ASN A 177 -24.94 19.74 -2.24
N MET A 178 -24.51 18.69 -2.96
CA MET A 178 -25.37 18.05 -3.96
C MET A 178 -26.64 17.51 -3.29
N ASN A 179 -27.78 17.65 -3.98
CA ASN A 179 -29.04 17.09 -3.53
C ASN A 179 -28.89 15.61 -3.23
N GLU A 180 -29.35 15.23 -2.04
CA GLU A 180 -29.37 13.85 -1.60
C GLU A 180 -30.54 13.12 -2.27
N MET A 181 -30.28 11.91 -2.76
CA MET A 181 -31.34 11.00 -3.12
C MET A 181 -31.86 10.37 -1.83
N HIS A 182 -33.14 10.60 -1.55
CA HIS A 182 -33.84 9.89 -0.50
C HIS A 182 -34.39 8.58 -1.03
N VAL A 183 -34.03 7.48 -0.36
CA VAL A 183 -34.59 6.17 -0.71
C VAL A 183 -36.01 6.08 -0.17
N ASN A 184 -36.96 5.69 -1.02
CA ASN A 184 -38.35 5.54 -0.59
C ASN A 184 -38.45 4.41 0.43
N MET A 185 -38.76 4.75 1.68
CA MET A 185 -38.95 3.80 2.75
C MET A 185 -40.33 3.97 3.35
N ASP A 186 -41.02 2.85 3.57
CA ASP A 186 -42.20 2.86 4.41
C ASP A 186 -41.75 3.11 5.86
N SER A 187 -42.50 3.98 6.57
CA SER A 187 -42.36 4.21 8.01
C SER A 187 -42.33 2.93 8.85
N ASN A 188 -42.98 1.85 8.39
CA ASN A 188 -43.05 0.56 9.08
C ASN A 188 -42.02 -0.46 8.57
N GLU A 189 -41.15 -0.08 7.64
CA GLU A 189 -40.19 -1.00 7.06
C GLU A 189 -39.08 -1.36 8.06
N VAL A 190 -38.95 -2.65 8.34
CA VAL A 190 -37.94 -3.21 9.25
C VAL A 190 -36.86 -3.89 8.42
N LEU A 191 -35.67 -3.29 8.39
CA LEU A 191 -34.49 -3.85 7.75
C LEU A 191 -33.86 -4.96 8.61
N PRO A 192 -33.22 -5.97 8.01
CA PRO A 192 -32.60 -7.05 8.77
C PRO A 192 -31.44 -6.54 9.64
N ARG A 193 -31.22 -7.17 10.80
CA ARG A 193 -30.12 -6.80 11.71
C ARG A 193 -28.73 -7.03 11.12
N HIS A 194 -28.60 -8.03 10.25
CA HIS A 194 -27.38 -8.37 9.55
C HIS A 194 -27.65 -8.42 8.04
N PHE A 195 -26.72 -7.88 7.26
CA PHE A 195 -26.72 -8.00 5.82
C PHE A 195 -25.30 -8.14 5.28
N ASP A 196 -25.13 -9.06 4.34
CA ASP A 196 -23.90 -9.25 3.58
C ASP A 196 -24.26 -9.36 2.09
N ALA A 197 -23.75 -8.43 1.29
CA ALA A 197 -23.97 -8.40 -0.15
C ALA A 197 -23.44 -9.67 -0.84
N ALA A 198 -22.34 -10.26 -0.37
CA ALA A 198 -21.77 -11.46 -0.99
C ALA A 198 -22.66 -12.69 -0.75
N ALA A 199 -23.33 -12.75 0.40
CA ALA A 199 -24.33 -13.77 0.68
C ALA A 199 -25.61 -13.58 -0.14
N LYS A 200 -26.06 -12.33 -0.35
CA LYS A 200 -27.26 -12.04 -1.15
C LYS A 200 -27.04 -12.24 -2.65
N TRP A 201 -25.87 -11.86 -3.16
CA TRP A 201 -25.52 -11.98 -4.59
C TRP A 201 -24.21 -12.78 -4.78
N PRO A 202 -24.25 -14.12 -4.61
CA PRO A 202 -23.07 -14.96 -4.75
C PRO A 202 -22.39 -14.82 -6.11
N GLY A 203 -21.07 -14.65 -6.11
CA GLY A 203 -20.27 -14.50 -7.34
C GLY A 203 -20.36 -13.13 -8.02
N MET A 204 -21.14 -12.19 -7.47
CA MET A 204 -21.31 -10.84 -8.04
C MET A 204 -20.57 -9.75 -7.24
N ILE A 205 -20.02 -10.09 -6.07
CA ILE A 205 -19.27 -9.19 -5.21
C ILE A 205 -17.77 -9.51 -5.30
N HIS A 206 -16.99 -8.57 -5.83
CA HIS A 206 -15.56 -8.77 -6.07
C HIS A 206 -14.74 -8.52 -4.81
N GLN A 207 -13.65 -9.29 -4.67
CA GLN A 207 -12.73 -9.22 -3.54
C GLN A 207 -11.91 -7.92 -3.54
N PRO A 208 -11.46 -7.45 -2.35
CA PRO A 208 -10.55 -6.32 -2.21
C PRO A 208 -9.26 -6.50 -3.02
N LEU A 209 -8.92 -5.51 -3.85
CA LEU A 209 -7.61 -5.41 -4.52
C LEU A 209 -6.60 -4.67 -3.63
N ASP A 210 -5.32 -4.71 -3.99
CA ASP A 210 -4.26 -3.94 -3.33
C ASP A 210 -3.79 -2.78 -4.22
N GLN A 211 -3.92 -1.55 -3.71
CA GLN A 211 -3.42 -0.36 -4.37
C GLN A 211 -1.90 -0.18 -4.25
N GLY A 212 -1.21 -1.01 -3.46
CA GLY A 212 0.23 -0.87 -3.23
C GLY A 212 0.63 0.53 -2.78
N ASN A 213 1.80 0.99 -3.25
CA ASN A 213 2.31 2.34 -2.95
C ASN A 213 1.78 3.39 -3.95
N CYS A 214 0.48 3.38 -4.21
CA CYS A 214 -0.23 4.33 -5.07
C CYS A 214 -1.42 4.89 -4.30
N ALA A 215 -1.53 6.22 -4.20
CA ALA A 215 -2.66 6.92 -3.58
C ALA A 215 -3.92 6.85 -4.47
N GLY A 216 -4.37 5.62 -4.77
CA GLY A 216 -5.36 5.29 -5.77
C GLY A 216 -6.73 4.91 -5.22
N SER A 217 -6.94 4.94 -3.90
CA SER A 217 -8.20 4.58 -3.24
C SER A 217 -9.47 5.04 -3.96
N TRP A 218 -9.48 6.29 -4.45
CA TRP A 218 -10.56 6.88 -5.23
C TRP A 218 -10.91 6.08 -6.50
N ALA A 219 -9.92 5.56 -7.22
CA ALA A 219 -10.08 4.75 -8.41
C ALA A 219 -10.47 3.31 -8.06
N PHE A 220 -9.82 2.73 -7.05
CA PHE A 220 -10.06 1.35 -6.61
C PHE A 220 -11.48 1.16 -6.07
N SER A 221 -11.93 2.02 -5.17
CA SER A 221 -13.29 1.93 -4.61
C SER A 221 -14.36 2.24 -5.67
N THR A 222 -14.10 3.16 -6.60
CA THR A 222 -15.02 3.45 -7.72
C THR A 222 -15.17 2.24 -8.64
N ALA A 223 -14.05 1.64 -9.07
CA ALA A 223 -14.06 0.46 -9.92
C ALA A 223 -14.73 -0.74 -9.21
N ALA A 224 -14.42 -0.96 -7.93
CA ALA A 224 -14.99 -2.05 -7.14
C ALA A 224 -16.52 -1.93 -6.98
N VAL A 225 -17.04 -0.73 -6.68
CA VAL A 225 -18.50 -0.51 -6.58
C VAL A 225 -19.15 -0.69 -7.95
N ALA A 226 -18.57 -0.12 -9.00
CA ALA A 226 -19.11 -0.24 -10.34
C ALA A 226 -19.15 -1.69 -10.85
N SER A 227 -18.12 -2.48 -10.58
CA SER A 227 -18.06 -3.92 -10.87
C SER A 227 -19.23 -4.67 -10.25
N ASP A 228 -19.46 -4.48 -8.95
CA ASP A 228 -20.50 -5.18 -8.22
C ASP A 228 -21.88 -4.74 -8.70
N ARG A 229 -22.09 -3.43 -8.91
CA ARG A 229 -23.36 -2.87 -9.40
C ARG A 229 -23.71 -3.35 -10.81
N ILE A 230 -22.73 -3.45 -11.71
CA ILE A 230 -22.96 -4.00 -13.06
C ILE A 230 -23.32 -5.49 -12.96
N SER A 231 -22.65 -6.23 -12.08
CA SER A 231 -22.96 -7.65 -11.84
C SER A 231 -24.38 -7.86 -11.34
N ILE A 232 -24.78 -7.11 -10.32
CA ILE A 232 -26.11 -7.19 -9.69
C ILE A 232 -27.20 -6.76 -10.69
N HIS A 233 -27.03 -5.60 -11.35
CA HIS A 233 -28.07 -5.07 -12.24
C HIS A 233 -28.16 -5.81 -13.58
N SER A 234 -27.13 -6.58 -13.94
CA SER A 234 -27.20 -7.53 -15.05
C SER A 234 -27.74 -8.89 -14.62
N MET A 235 -28.20 -9.07 -13.38
CA MET A 235 -28.68 -10.35 -12.84
C MET A 235 -27.65 -11.47 -12.99
N GLY A 236 -26.36 -11.15 -12.95
CA GLY A 236 -25.27 -12.11 -13.11
C GLY A 236 -24.93 -12.49 -14.55
N HIS A 237 -25.58 -11.91 -15.57
CA HIS A 237 -25.23 -12.16 -16.97
C HIS A 237 -23.79 -11.70 -17.31
N MET A 238 -23.28 -10.71 -16.58
CA MET A 238 -21.89 -10.29 -16.62
C MET A 238 -21.35 -10.02 -15.23
N THR A 239 -20.10 -10.37 -14.98
CA THR A 239 -19.42 -10.12 -13.69
C THR A 239 -18.05 -9.47 -13.93
N PRO A 240 -17.99 -8.23 -14.46
CA PRO A 240 -16.73 -7.63 -14.85
C PRO A 240 -15.98 -7.03 -13.65
N ALA A 241 -14.80 -7.56 -13.35
CA ALA A 241 -13.83 -6.87 -12.49
C ALA A 241 -13.22 -5.70 -13.27
N LEU A 242 -13.58 -4.46 -12.93
CA LEU A 242 -13.19 -3.25 -13.66
C LEU A 242 -11.80 -2.79 -13.23
N SER A 243 -11.04 -2.24 -14.19
CA SER A 243 -9.65 -1.83 -13.99
C SER A 243 -9.56 -0.49 -13.22
N PRO A 244 -8.96 -0.48 -12.02
CA PRO A 244 -8.56 0.76 -11.36
C PRO A 244 -7.43 1.45 -12.13
N GLN A 245 -6.53 0.69 -12.76
CA GLN A 245 -5.43 1.23 -13.56
C GLN A 245 -5.92 2.10 -14.71
N ASN A 246 -7.01 1.72 -15.38
CA ASN A 246 -7.61 2.53 -16.43
C ASN A 246 -8.04 3.89 -15.87
N LEU A 247 -8.66 3.97 -14.69
CA LEU A 247 -9.00 5.25 -14.07
C LEU A 247 -7.73 6.04 -13.73
N LEU A 248 -6.76 5.41 -13.08
CA LEU A 248 -5.52 6.05 -12.63
C LEU A 248 -4.71 6.67 -13.79
N SER A 249 -4.64 5.97 -14.92
CA SER A 249 -3.86 6.41 -16.09
C SER A 249 -4.64 7.32 -17.05
N CYS A 250 -5.96 7.15 -17.16
CA CYS A 250 -6.75 7.79 -18.22
C CYS A 250 -7.75 8.84 -17.74
N ASP A 251 -8.17 8.83 -16.48
CA ASP A 251 -8.95 9.93 -15.91
C ASP A 251 -8.00 11.02 -15.42
N THR A 252 -7.63 11.94 -16.31
CA THR A 252 -6.62 12.98 -16.02
C THR A 252 -7.21 14.34 -15.70
N ARG A 253 -8.54 14.52 -15.80
CA ARG A 253 -9.17 15.83 -15.61
C ARG A 253 -9.41 16.09 -14.12
N ASN A 254 -8.60 16.96 -13.53
CA ASN A 254 -8.62 17.27 -12.08
C ASN A 254 -8.33 16.06 -11.17
N GLN A 255 -7.67 15.05 -11.72
CA GLN A 255 -7.18 13.88 -11.01
C GLN A 255 -5.66 13.83 -11.10
N ARG A 256 -5.01 13.17 -10.14
CA ARG A 256 -3.55 13.06 -10.07
C ARG A 256 -3.06 11.61 -10.01
N GLY A 257 -3.85 10.66 -10.53
CA GLY A 257 -3.49 9.24 -10.55
C GLY A 257 -3.12 8.74 -9.15
N CYS A 258 -1.87 8.27 -9.00
CA CYS A 258 -1.30 7.78 -7.74
C CYS A 258 -0.91 8.87 -6.72
N SER A 259 -1.16 10.14 -7.01
CA SER A 259 -1.06 11.25 -6.05
C SER A 259 -2.43 11.73 -5.56
N GLY A 260 -3.49 10.98 -5.87
CA GLY A 260 -4.84 11.19 -5.38
C GLY A 260 -5.83 11.68 -6.42
N GLY A 261 -7.11 11.61 -6.07
CA GLY A 261 -8.21 11.95 -6.95
C GLY A 261 -9.54 12.12 -6.22
N ARG A 262 -10.54 12.61 -6.94
CA ARG A 262 -11.88 12.91 -6.45
C ARG A 262 -12.89 11.91 -7.00
N LEU A 263 -13.89 11.57 -6.19
CA LEU A 263 -14.94 10.63 -6.57
C LEU A 263 -15.87 11.17 -7.65
N ASP A 264 -16.19 12.47 -7.63
CA ASP A 264 -17.05 13.10 -8.63
C ASP A 264 -16.44 13.06 -10.04
N GLY A 265 -15.13 13.26 -10.14
CA GLY A 265 -14.37 13.08 -11.40
C GLY A 265 -14.41 11.64 -11.88
N ALA A 266 -14.17 10.68 -10.99
CA ALA A 266 -14.12 9.25 -11.30
C ALA A 266 -15.46 8.73 -11.84
N TRP A 267 -16.57 9.04 -11.15
CA TRP A 267 -17.91 8.67 -11.61
C TRP A 267 -18.30 9.37 -12.91
N TRP A 268 -17.89 10.64 -13.10
CA TRP A 268 -18.10 11.33 -14.37
C TRP A 268 -17.36 10.63 -15.51
N TYR A 269 -16.11 10.23 -15.28
CA TYR A 269 -15.30 9.50 -16.25
C TYR A 269 -15.94 8.16 -16.60
N LEU A 270 -16.30 7.36 -15.60
CA LEU A 270 -16.91 6.05 -15.79
C LEU A 270 -18.24 6.15 -16.57
N ARG A 271 -19.07 7.15 -16.26
CA ARG A 271 -20.28 7.43 -17.03
C ARG A 271 -19.99 7.79 -18.49
N ARG A 272 -19.05 8.70 -18.74
CA ARG A 272 -18.85 9.33 -20.06
C ARG A 272 -17.92 8.56 -20.98
N ARG A 273 -16.90 7.91 -20.44
CA ARG A 273 -15.82 7.22 -21.14
C ARG A 273 -15.87 5.71 -20.90
N GLY A 274 -16.22 5.31 -19.68
CA GLY A 274 -16.15 3.92 -19.25
C GLY A 274 -14.72 3.44 -19.06
N VAL A 275 -14.58 2.21 -18.57
CA VAL A 275 -13.30 1.54 -18.35
C VAL A 275 -13.37 0.10 -18.83
N VAL A 276 -12.21 -0.51 -19.08
CA VAL A 276 -12.08 -1.95 -19.34
C VAL A 276 -11.96 -2.74 -18.05
N THR A 277 -11.92 -4.07 -18.17
CA THR A 277 -11.66 -4.97 -17.04
C THR A 277 -10.22 -4.89 -16.55
N ASP A 278 -9.99 -5.25 -15.28
CA ASP A 278 -8.67 -5.38 -14.68
C ASP A 278 -7.83 -6.45 -15.41
N GLU A 279 -8.46 -7.51 -15.93
CA GLU A 279 -7.78 -8.48 -16.81
C GLU A 279 -7.18 -7.80 -18.06
N CYS A 280 -7.90 -6.86 -18.67
CA CYS A 280 -7.46 -6.11 -19.85
C CYS A 280 -6.37 -5.10 -19.52
N TYR A 281 -6.55 -4.35 -18.43
CA TYR A 281 -5.58 -3.33 -17.99
C TYR A 281 -5.27 -3.52 -16.50
N PRO A 282 -4.37 -4.46 -16.15
CA PRO A 282 -4.11 -4.81 -14.76
C PRO A 282 -3.38 -3.69 -14.03
N PHE A 283 -3.67 -3.55 -12.73
CA PHE A 283 -2.92 -2.65 -11.88
C PHE A 283 -1.45 -3.05 -11.75
N THR A 284 -0.56 -2.07 -11.83
CA THR A 284 0.87 -2.25 -11.61
C THR A 284 1.38 -1.27 -10.56
N SER A 285 1.81 -1.80 -9.41
CA SER A 285 2.41 -1.01 -8.34
C SER A 285 3.87 -0.68 -8.69
N GLN A 286 4.11 0.31 -9.55
CA GLN A 286 5.48 0.76 -9.77
C GLN A 286 5.90 1.74 -8.68
N GLU A 287 6.74 1.28 -7.75
CA GLU A 287 7.33 2.04 -6.64
C GLU A 287 8.26 3.19 -7.07
N SER A 288 8.50 3.42 -8.36
CA SER A 288 9.60 4.26 -8.81
C SER A 288 9.39 5.05 -10.11
N GLN A 289 8.18 5.55 -10.39
CA GLN A 289 8.02 6.61 -11.40
C GLN A 289 7.05 7.73 -10.95
N PRO A 290 7.53 9.00 -10.84
CA PRO A 290 6.67 10.16 -10.57
C PRO A 290 5.83 10.61 -11.77
N ALA A 291 5.90 9.91 -12.92
CA ALA A 291 5.06 10.18 -14.07
C ALA A 291 3.85 9.25 -14.06
N ALA A 292 2.65 9.83 -14.12
CA ALA A 292 1.42 9.07 -14.35
C ALA A 292 1.63 8.16 -15.56
N GLN A 293 1.50 6.84 -15.37
CA GLN A 293 1.57 5.84 -16.44
C GLN A 293 0.68 6.32 -17.59
N PRO A 294 1.21 6.48 -18.81
CA PRO A 294 0.45 7.03 -19.92
C PRO A 294 -0.80 6.19 -20.16
N CYS A 295 -1.92 6.85 -20.43
CA CYS A 295 -3.16 6.17 -20.74
C CYS A 295 -3.00 5.29 -21.98
N MET A 296 -3.08 3.97 -21.80
CA MET A 296 -2.96 2.99 -22.89
C MET A 296 -4.32 2.62 -23.51
N MET A 297 -5.43 3.07 -22.91
CA MET A 297 -6.78 2.77 -23.38
C MET A 297 -7.45 3.98 -24.02
N HIS A 298 -7.95 3.81 -25.24
CA HIS A 298 -8.69 4.83 -25.97
C HIS A 298 -10.06 4.31 -26.39
N SER A 299 -11.03 5.22 -26.47
CA SER A 299 -12.40 4.88 -26.83
C SER A 299 -13.06 5.88 -27.77
N ARG A 300 -13.84 5.36 -28.71
CA ARG A 300 -14.70 6.15 -29.60
C ARG A 300 -16.17 5.95 -29.26
N SER A 301 -17.01 6.94 -29.57
CA SER A 301 -18.45 6.78 -29.43
C SER A 301 -19.01 5.94 -30.57
N THR A 302 -19.94 5.05 -30.25
CA THR A 302 -20.68 4.22 -31.22
C THR A 302 -22.14 4.63 -31.37
N GLY A 303 -22.52 5.81 -30.85
CA GLY A 303 -23.90 6.28 -30.79
C GLY A 303 -24.62 5.84 -29.51
N ARG A 304 -25.80 6.44 -29.24
CA ARG A 304 -26.63 6.19 -28.03
C ARG A 304 -25.85 6.30 -26.70
N GLY A 305 -24.74 7.04 -26.69
CA GLY A 305 -23.83 7.17 -25.54
C GLY A 305 -22.98 5.94 -25.22
N LYS A 306 -23.01 4.86 -26.03
CA LYS A 306 -22.11 3.69 -25.89
C LYS A 306 -20.70 4.03 -26.37
N ARG A 307 -19.72 3.27 -25.89
CA ARG A 307 -18.29 3.41 -26.16
C ARG A 307 -17.72 2.08 -26.62
N GLN A 308 -16.76 2.14 -27.53
CA GLN A 308 -15.98 0.97 -27.96
C GLN A 308 -14.50 1.31 -27.88
N ALA A 309 -13.70 0.37 -27.37
CA ALA A 309 -12.26 0.52 -27.33
C ALA A 309 -11.67 0.57 -28.75
N THR A 310 -10.68 1.46 -28.93
CA THR A 310 -9.91 1.58 -30.18
C THR A 310 -8.48 1.09 -30.02
N ALA A 311 -8.11 0.68 -28.81
CA ALA A 311 -6.81 0.11 -28.47
C ALA A 311 -7.00 -1.35 -28.03
N ARG A 312 -5.94 -2.16 -28.19
CA ARG A 312 -5.87 -3.50 -27.60
C ARG A 312 -5.58 -3.38 -26.10
N CYS A 313 -5.91 -4.43 -25.36
CA CYS A 313 -5.58 -4.52 -23.94
C CYS A 313 -4.07 -4.37 -23.71
N PRO A 314 -3.65 -3.59 -22.69
CA PRO A 314 -2.27 -3.55 -22.21
C PRO A 314 -1.78 -4.92 -21.77
N ASN A 315 -2.64 -5.76 -21.20
CA ASN A 315 -2.33 -7.17 -20.99
C ASN A 315 -2.41 -7.93 -22.33
N PRO A 316 -1.29 -8.47 -22.85
CA PRO A 316 -1.29 -9.18 -24.13
C PRO A 316 -2.00 -10.53 -24.07
N GLN A 317 -2.30 -11.06 -22.88
CA GLN A 317 -2.95 -12.36 -22.70
C GLN A 317 -4.45 -12.33 -22.95
N THR A 318 -5.07 -11.16 -22.99
CA THR A 318 -6.50 -11.01 -23.20
C THR A 318 -6.80 -10.10 -24.38
N HIS A 319 -7.86 -10.42 -25.10
CA HIS A 319 -8.36 -9.64 -26.23
C HIS A 319 -9.71 -8.98 -25.91
N ALA A 320 -10.29 -9.26 -24.75
CA ALA A 320 -11.55 -8.68 -24.29
C ALA A 320 -11.35 -7.25 -23.81
N ASN A 321 -11.49 -6.28 -24.72
CA ASN A 321 -11.34 -4.85 -24.46
C ASN A 321 -12.68 -4.11 -24.36
N GLU A 322 -13.73 -4.80 -23.91
CA GLU A 322 -15.06 -4.25 -23.73
C GLU A 322 -15.04 -3.08 -22.74
N ILE A 323 -15.80 -2.03 -23.06
CA ILE A 323 -15.89 -0.84 -22.22
C ILE A 323 -17.18 -0.86 -21.43
N TYR A 324 -17.04 -0.81 -20.11
CA TYR A 324 -18.12 -0.78 -19.15
C TYR A 324 -18.34 0.65 -18.67
N GLN A 325 -19.60 1.07 -18.61
CA GLN A 325 -20.00 2.42 -18.19
C GLN A 325 -21.00 2.33 -17.02
N SER A 326 -21.17 3.44 -16.30
CA SER A 326 -22.20 3.60 -15.28
C SER A 326 -23.26 4.62 -15.69
N THR A 327 -24.38 4.64 -14.97
CA THR A 327 -25.30 5.79 -14.97
C THR A 327 -24.68 6.97 -14.20
N PRO A 328 -25.30 8.16 -14.17
CA PRO A 328 -24.94 9.17 -13.19
C PRO A 328 -24.95 8.60 -11.78
N ALA A 329 -23.90 8.88 -11.02
CA ALA A 329 -23.84 8.61 -9.59
C ALA A 329 -24.66 9.66 -8.83
N TYR A 330 -25.15 9.29 -7.65
CA TYR A 330 -25.97 10.13 -6.79
C TYR A 330 -25.50 9.98 -5.34
N ARG A 331 -25.61 11.07 -4.60
CA ARG A 331 -25.29 11.08 -3.17
C ARG A 331 -26.51 10.58 -2.40
N LEU A 332 -26.31 9.65 -1.47
CA LEU A 332 -27.34 9.22 -0.54
C LEU A 332 -27.42 10.20 0.64
N SER A 333 -28.56 10.24 1.31
CA SER A 333 -28.63 10.93 2.59
C SER A 333 -27.71 10.27 3.63
N SER A 334 -27.32 11.03 4.64
CA SER A 334 -26.55 10.51 5.78
C SER A 334 -27.39 9.66 6.75
N SER A 335 -28.61 9.28 6.39
CA SER A 335 -29.47 8.41 7.19
C SER A 335 -28.96 6.97 7.17
N GLU A 336 -28.62 6.43 8.34
CA GLU A 336 -28.23 5.01 8.55
C GLU A 336 -29.18 4.07 7.79
N LYS A 337 -30.48 4.27 7.94
CA LYS A 337 -31.49 3.38 7.33
C LYS A 337 -31.55 3.51 5.81
N GLU A 338 -31.39 4.70 5.26
CA GLU A 338 -31.43 4.87 3.80
C GLU A 338 -30.18 4.26 3.13
N ILE A 339 -29.01 4.37 3.78
CA ILE A 339 -27.80 3.68 3.32
C ILE A 339 -27.99 2.15 3.37
N MET A 340 -28.55 1.62 4.47
CA MET A 340 -28.87 0.19 4.59
C MET A 340 -29.84 -0.28 3.50
N LYS A 341 -30.90 0.49 3.24
CA LYS A 341 -31.92 0.20 2.23
C LYS A 341 -31.33 0.18 0.83
N GLU A 342 -30.51 1.17 0.49
CA GLU A 342 -29.81 1.21 -0.80
C GLU A 342 -28.87 0.01 -0.99
N LEU A 343 -28.09 -0.33 0.04
CA LEU A 343 -27.25 -1.52 0.05
C LEU A 343 -28.06 -2.81 -0.14
N LEU A 344 -29.21 -2.90 0.54
CA LEU A 344 -30.10 -4.05 0.46
C LEU A 344 -30.66 -4.22 -0.95
N GLU A 345 -31.16 -3.16 -1.56
CA GLU A 345 -31.90 -3.25 -2.82
C GLU A 345 -30.97 -3.31 -4.03
N ASN A 346 -29.91 -2.51 -4.02
CA ASN A 346 -29.14 -2.22 -5.23
C ASN A 346 -27.64 -2.58 -5.10
N GLY A 347 -27.17 -3.00 -3.94
CA GLY A 347 -25.81 -3.50 -3.73
C GLY A 347 -24.82 -2.48 -3.16
N PRO A 348 -23.51 -2.81 -3.14
CA PRO A 348 -22.47 -2.03 -2.46
C PRO A 348 -22.45 -0.54 -2.81
N VAL A 349 -22.16 0.32 -1.83
CA VAL A 349 -22.04 1.78 -2.01
C VAL A 349 -20.60 2.23 -1.78
N GLN A 350 -20.23 3.38 -2.34
CA GLN A 350 -18.93 4.00 -2.07
C GLN A 350 -19.06 4.99 -0.93
N ALA A 351 -18.15 4.94 0.04
CA ALA A 351 -18.11 5.89 1.15
C ALA A 351 -16.72 6.52 1.26
N ILE A 352 -16.68 7.73 1.81
CA ILE A 352 -15.45 8.38 2.26
C ILE A 352 -15.35 8.24 3.78
N LEU A 353 -14.15 7.98 4.28
CA LEU A 353 -13.84 8.06 5.71
C LEU A 353 -12.55 8.83 5.97
N GLU A 354 -12.41 9.32 7.18
CA GLU A 354 -11.19 9.86 7.75
C GLU A 354 -10.38 8.74 8.41
N VAL A 355 -9.22 8.42 7.84
CA VAL A 355 -8.32 7.39 8.35
C VAL A 355 -7.31 8.06 9.27
N HIS A 356 -7.28 7.61 10.53
CA HIS A 356 -6.30 8.00 11.55
C HIS A 356 -5.12 7.02 11.58
N GLU A 357 -4.06 7.36 12.33
CA GLU A 357 -2.85 6.56 12.45
C GLU A 357 -3.09 5.13 12.93
N ASP A 358 -4.07 4.92 13.80
CA ASP A 358 -4.36 3.64 14.43
C ASP A 358 -5.08 2.66 13.50
N PHE A 359 -5.89 3.18 12.57
CA PHE A 359 -6.63 2.38 11.59
C PHE A 359 -5.72 1.54 10.67
N PHE A 360 -4.52 2.02 10.35
CA PHE A 360 -3.56 1.24 9.55
C PHE A 360 -3.23 -0.12 10.15
N MET A 361 -3.29 -0.22 11.48
CA MET A 361 -2.99 -1.42 12.25
C MET A 361 -4.24 -2.26 12.54
N TYR A 362 -5.43 -1.87 12.08
CA TYR A 362 -6.68 -2.63 12.30
C TYR A 362 -6.54 -4.09 11.86
N LYS A 363 -6.90 -5.01 12.76
CA LYS A 363 -6.92 -6.46 12.52
C LYS A 363 -8.32 -7.06 12.51
N SER A 364 -9.12 -6.76 13.53
CA SER A 364 -10.47 -7.31 13.70
C SER A 364 -11.29 -6.56 14.74
N GLY A 365 -12.60 -6.79 14.76
CA GLY A 365 -13.55 -6.17 15.68
C GLY A 365 -14.22 -4.92 15.10
N ILE A 366 -14.92 -4.14 15.92
CA ILE A 366 -15.64 -2.95 15.43
C ILE A 366 -14.78 -1.72 15.71
N TYR A 367 -14.16 -1.21 14.65
CA TYR A 367 -13.26 -0.06 14.71
C TYR A 367 -13.98 1.21 15.18
N ARG A 368 -13.30 1.91 16.09
CA ARG A 368 -13.51 3.30 16.49
C ARG A 368 -12.13 3.90 16.72
N HIS A 369 -11.93 5.15 16.31
CA HIS A 369 -10.66 5.83 16.54
C HIS A 369 -10.36 5.92 18.04
N THR A 370 -9.11 5.63 18.40
CA THR A 370 -8.67 5.52 19.79
C THR A 370 -7.69 6.64 20.18
N PRO A 371 -7.76 7.18 21.41
CA PRO A 371 -6.91 8.29 21.85
C PRO A 371 -5.46 7.85 22.20
N VAL A 372 -5.03 6.66 21.77
CA VAL A 372 -3.74 6.05 22.18
C VAL A 372 -2.53 6.84 21.71
N ALA A 373 -2.65 7.65 20.66
CA ALA A 373 -1.58 8.49 20.13
C ALA A 373 -1.56 9.92 20.71
N GLU A 374 -2.58 10.34 21.49
CA GLU A 374 -2.71 11.71 22.01
C GLU A 374 -1.47 12.16 22.81
N GLY A 375 -0.86 11.24 23.58
CA GLY A 375 0.33 11.50 24.39
C GLY A 375 1.67 11.46 23.62
N LYS A 376 1.69 11.01 22.37
CA LYS A 376 2.92 10.84 21.57
C LYS A 376 3.32 12.09 20.76
N GLY A 377 2.50 13.13 20.79
CA GLY A 377 2.74 14.38 20.08
C GLY A 377 2.31 14.38 18.61
N PRO A 378 2.33 15.55 17.95
CA PRO A 378 1.62 15.79 16.69
C PRO A 378 2.16 14.99 15.49
N LYS A 379 3.43 14.58 15.52
CA LYS A 379 4.01 13.75 14.44
C LYS A 379 3.41 12.33 14.38
N HIS A 380 2.83 11.86 15.48
CA HIS A 380 2.18 10.56 15.60
C HIS A 380 0.65 10.63 15.45
N GLN A 381 0.08 11.84 15.41
CA GLN A 381 -1.36 12.06 15.28
C GLN A 381 -1.63 12.64 13.90
N ARG A 382 -1.85 11.75 12.93
CA ARG A 382 -1.99 12.14 11.54
C ARG A 382 -3.14 11.37 10.92
N HIS A 383 -3.94 12.08 10.15
CA HIS A 383 -5.10 11.53 9.49
C HIS A 383 -5.16 11.99 8.03
N GLY A 384 -5.97 11.29 7.24
CA GLY A 384 -6.21 11.63 5.84
C GLY A 384 -7.49 11.00 5.32
N THR A 385 -7.91 11.45 4.14
CA THR A 385 -9.17 11.02 3.55
C THR A 385 -8.98 9.81 2.65
N HIS A 386 -9.83 8.80 2.84
CA HIS A 386 -9.82 7.54 2.11
C HIS A 386 -11.21 7.20 1.60
N SER A 387 -11.31 6.38 0.55
CA SER A 387 -12.60 5.89 0.07
C SER A 387 -12.62 4.37 0.01
N VAL A 388 -13.78 3.81 0.36
CA VAL A 388 -13.99 2.38 0.54
C VAL A 388 -15.32 1.96 -0.07
N LYS A 389 -15.51 0.65 -0.23
CA LYS A 389 -16.77 0.04 -0.67
C LYS A 389 -17.49 -0.56 0.54
N ILE A 390 -18.64 -0.02 0.94
CA ILE A 390 -19.48 -0.64 1.99
C ILE A 390 -20.22 -1.82 1.35
N THR A 391 -20.14 -2.99 1.97
CA THR A 391 -20.70 -4.26 1.45
C THR A 391 -21.75 -4.88 2.37
N GLY A 392 -21.90 -4.38 3.59
CA GLY A 392 -22.84 -4.98 4.54
C GLY A 392 -22.94 -4.20 5.85
N TRP A 393 -23.73 -4.73 6.77
CA TRP A 393 -23.83 -4.25 8.14
C TRP A 393 -24.18 -5.38 9.09
N GLY A 394 -23.98 -5.13 10.38
CA GLY A 394 -24.44 -6.03 11.42
C GLY A 394 -24.60 -5.35 12.77
N GLU A 395 -24.89 -6.20 13.75
CA GLU A 395 -25.09 -5.87 15.14
C GLU A 395 -24.48 -6.99 16.00
N GLU A 396 -23.61 -6.64 16.94
CA GLU A 396 -23.04 -7.56 17.93
C GLU A 396 -23.58 -7.22 19.31
N GLN A 397 -23.99 -8.24 20.06
CA GLN A 397 -24.33 -8.06 21.47
C GLN A 397 -23.08 -8.21 22.32
N LEU A 398 -22.76 -7.16 23.07
CA LEU A 398 -21.67 -7.16 24.03
C LEU A 398 -22.10 -7.91 25.31
N PRO A 399 -21.14 -8.44 26.10
CA PRO A 399 -21.43 -9.15 27.35
C PRO A 399 -22.21 -8.33 28.40
N ASP A 400 -22.13 -7.01 28.32
CA ASP A 400 -22.85 -6.07 29.19
C ASP A 400 -24.30 -5.80 28.71
N GLY A 401 -24.73 -6.45 27.63
CA GLY A 401 -26.06 -6.32 27.04
C GLY A 401 -26.21 -5.17 26.04
N GLN A 402 -25.16 -4.39 25.78
CA GLN A 402 -25.20 -3.33 24.78
C GLN A 402 -25.06 -3.89 23.37
N THR A 403 -25.83 -3.33 22.43
CA THR A 403 -25.71 -3.67 21.00
C THR A 403 -24.75 -2.73 20.31
N GLN A 404 -23.68 -3.27 19.73
CA GLN A 404 -22.75 -2.52 18.90
C GLN A 404 -23.07 -2.75 17.42
N LYS A 405 -23.44 -1.67 16.74
CA LYS A 405 -23.74 -1.66 15.31
C LYS A 405 -22.47 -1.41 14.50
N TYR A 406 -22.35 -2.06 13.36
CA TYR A 406 -21.23 -1.83 12.44
C TYR A 406 -21.64 -1.83 10.97
N TRP A 407 -20.85 -1.14 10.14
CA TRP A 407 -20.76 -1.33 8.71
C TRP A 407 -19.63 -2.31 8.39
N THR A 408 -19.82 -3.18 7.40
CA THR A 408 -18.74 -3.96 6.80
C THR A 408 -18.29 -3.25 5.53
N ALA A 409 -17.00 -2.96 5.42
CA ALA A 409 -16.44 -2.31 4.25
C ALA A 409 -15.20 -3.06 3.71
N ALA A 410 -15.12 -3.13 2.39
CA ALA A 410 -13.95 -3.60 1.66
C ALA A 410 -12.96 -2.45 1.47
N ASN A 411 -11.72 -2.66 1.92
CA ASN A 411 -10.62 -1.73 1.74
C ASN A 411 -9.93 -1.97 0.37
N SER A 412 -8.85 -1.25 0.09
CA SER A 412 -8.03 -1.37 -1.13
C SER A 412 -6.57 -1.66 -0.81
N TRP A 413 -6.29 -2.36 0.31
CA TRP A 413 -4.95 -2.72 0.78
C TRP A 413 -4.69 -4.23 0.76
N GLY A 414 -5.39 -4.94 -0.12
CA GLY A 414 -5.27 -6.37 -0.31
C GLY A 414 -5.94 -7.21 0.78
N THR A 415 -6.06 -8.51 0.51
CA THR A 415 -6.76 -9.47 1.38
C THR A 415 -5.97 -9.85 2.64
N ALA A 416 -4.66 -9.56 2.68
CA ALA A 416 -3.83 -9.81 3.85
C ALA A 416 -4.13 -8.85 5.01
N TRP A 417 -4.66 -7.66 4.72
CA TRP A 417 -4.99 -6.65 5.70
C TRP A 417 -6.35 -6.90 6.38
N GLY A 418 -6.50 -6.52 7.66
CA GLY A 418 -7.75 -6.65 8.40
C GLY A 418 -8.36 -8.07 8.40
N GLU A 419 -9.67 -8.12 8.13
CA GLU A 419 -10.53 -9.30 8.10
C GLU A 419 -10.68 -9.80 6.64
N GLY A 420 -9.57 -10.19 6.02
CA GLY A 420 -9.58 -10.64 4.62
C GLY A 420 -9.72 -9.49 3.61
N GLY A 421 -9.07 -8.36 3.89
CA GLY A 421 -9.19 -7.09 3.14
C GLY A 421 -10.41 -6.25 3.51
N HIS A 422 -11.22 -6.73 4.46
CA HIS A 422 -12.37 -6.03 4.98
C HIS A 422 -12.11 -5.48 6.39
N PHE A 423 -12.95 -4.55 6.81
CA PHE A 423 -13.01 -4.07 8.17
C PHE A 423 -14.45 -3.79 8.58
N ARG A 424 -14.66 -3.70 9.89
CA ARG A 424 -15.92 -3.28 10.48
C ARG A 424 -15.72 -1.98 11.24
N ILE A 425 -16.59 -1.02 11.01
CA ILE A 425 -16.53 0.32 11.61
C ILE A 425 -17.88 0.66 12.25
N ALA A 426 -17.84 1.38 13.37
CA ALA A 426 -19.05 1.72 14.12
C ALA A 426 -20.08 2.47 13.25
N ARG A 427 -21.33 2.00 13.32
CA ARG A 427 -22.47 2.47 12.51
C ARG A 427 -23.48 3.24 13.35
N GLY A 428 -24.11 4.25 12.77
CA GLY A 428 -25.15 5.09 13.37
C GLY A 428 -24.61 6.26 14.19
N ILE A 429 -23.30 6.47 14.19
CA ILE A 429 -22.61 7.55 14.91
C ILE A 429 -21.69 8.38 14.01
N ASN A 430 -21.71 8.11 12.69
CA ASN A 430 -20.83 8.73 11.71
C ASN A 430 -19.33 8.64 12.09
N GLU A 431 -18.89 7.48 12.61
CA GLU A 431 -17.51 7.23 12.99
C GLU A 431 -16.58 7.55 11.83
N CYS A 432 -15.55 8.38 12.06
CA CYS A 432 -14.61 8.81 11.03
C CYS A 432 -15.29 9.36 9.76
N GLU A 433 -16.42 10.07 9.90
CA GLU A 433 -17.19 10.66 8.79
C GLU A 433 -17.77 9.65 7.77
N VAL A 434 -17.78 8.33 8.08
CA VAL A 434 -18.11 7.27 7.10
C VAL A 434 -19.52 7.34 6.52
N GLU A 435 -20.46 8.01 7.19
CA GLU A 435 -21.87 8.19 6.77
C GLU A 435 -22.11 9.57 6.11
N THR A 436 -21.07 10.42 6.04
CA THR A 436 -21.21 11.82 5.60
C THR A 436 -21.34 11.94 4.08
N PHE A 437 -20.52 11.19 3.35
CA PHE A 437 -20.48 11.22 1.88
C PHE A 437 -20.52 9.79 1.32
N VAL A 438 -21.73 9.33 1.07
CA VAL A 438 -22.01 8.01 0.51
C VAL A 438 -22.61 8.17 -0.89
N VAL A 439 -22.08 7.42 -1.85
CA VAL A 439 -22.46 7.49 -3.26
C VAL A 439 -22.98 6.15 -3.74
N GLY A 440 -24.19 6.18 -4.31
CA GLY A 440 -24.80 5.09 -5.05
C GLY A 440 -24.71 5.30 -6.56
N VAL A 441 -24.84 4.22 -7.32
CA VAL A 441 -24.82 4.26 -8.78
C VAL A 441 -25.62 3.08 -9.35
N TRP A 442 -26.14 3.23 -10.57
CA TRP A 442 -26.63 2.09 -11.34
C TRP A 442 -25.60 1.66 -12.38
N GLY A 443 -25.34 0.35 -12.45
CA GLY A 443 -24.65 -0.24 -13.60
C GLY A 443 -25.42 0.08 -14.88
N ARG A 444 -24.72 0.51 -15.94
CA ARG A 444 -25.36 0.74 -17.23
C ARG A 444 -25.45 -0.58 -17.98
N VAL A 445 -26.59 -1.24 -17.86
CA VAL A 445 -26.89 -2.51 -18.55
C VAL A 445 -28.02 -2.29 -19.55
N SER A 446 -27.87 -2.77 -20.79
CA SER A 446 -28.94 -2.77 -21.79
C SER A 446 -29.37 -4.19 -22.14
N MET A 447 -30.59 -4.35 -22.69
CA MET A 447 -31.09 -5.67 -23.12
C MET A 447 -30.16 -6.33 -24.16
N GLU A 448 -29.51 -5.54 -25.01
CA GLU A 448 -28.47 -6.03 -25.94
C GLU A 448 -27.29 -6.67 -25.19
N ASP A 449 -26.90 -6.11 -24.03
CA ASP A 449 -25.78 -6.60 -23.24
C ASP A 449 -26.14 -7.89 -22.47
N MET A 450 -27.44 -8.14 -22.20
CA MET A 450 -27.94 -9.35 -21.55
C MET A 450 -28.17 -10.51 -22.53
N ALA A 451 -28.36 -10.22 -23.83
CA ALA A 451 -28.75 -11.21 -24.84
C ALA A 451 -27.57 -12.02 -25.43
N HIS A 452 -26.33 -11.71 -25.06
CA HIS A 452 -25.13 -12.28 -25.68
C HIS A 452 -24.54 -13.55 -25.01
N LYS A 453 -25.31 -14.25 -24.15
CA LYS A 453 -24.94 -15.60 -23.66
C LYS A 453 -26.13 -16.53 -23.57
#